data_AF-A0A6A3ILH1-F1
#
_entry.id   AF-A0A6A3ILH1-F1
#
_cell.length_a   1.000
_cell.length_b   1.000
_cell.length_c   1.000
_cell.angle_alpha   90.00
_cell.angle_beta   90.00
_cell.angle_gamma   90.00
#
_symmetry.space_group_name_H-M   'P 1'
#
loop_
_entity.id
_entity.type
_entity.pdbx_description
1 polymer ?
#
loop_
_entity_poly.entity_id
_entity_poly.type
_entity_poly.pdbx_seq_one_letter_code
_entity_poly.pdbx_strand_id
1 'polypeptide(L)'
;MFNVEKLEKAMGDRLYAQTLMKRWKRHGYDITKLQAKLNKSKLVRDPRLNDLYHTYAAWFNTLDDKIAAADKALFVKADLDNAVKDSSAAKTLFRQWKTGNFESNDVFETLGLKTGDDAYDKLYKNYMSWLNVHYPDKATKALARQSDL
;
A
#
# COMPACT_ATOMS: atom_id res chain seq x y z
N MET A 1 -2.49 -2.64 7.56
CA MET A 1 -1.41 -1.66 7.89
C MET A 1 -0.94 -1.73 9.34
N PHE A 2 -1.80 -2.03 10.32
CA PHE A 2 -1.47 -2.01 11.76
C PHE A 2 -1.17 -3.37 12.39
N ASN A 3 -0.87 -4.40 11.59
CA ASN A 3 -0.47 -5.69 12.17
C ASN A 3 0.93 -5.57 12.80
N VAL A 4 1.20 -6.42 13.79
CA VAL A 4 2.44 -6.39 14.58
C VAL A 4 3.68 -6.44 13.69
N GLU A 5 3.74 -7.37 12.73
CA GLU A 5 4.90 -7.53 11.84
C GLU A 5 5.21 -6.25 11.04
N LYS A 6 4.19 -5.57 10.49
CA LYS A 6 4.38 -4.32 9.74
C LYS A 6 4.83 -3.18 10.67
N LEU A 7 4.30 -3.11 11.89
CA LEU A 7 4.72 -2.10 12.86
C LEU A 7 6.16 -2.33 13.33
N GLU A 8 6.54 -3.57 13.66
CA GLU A 8 7.92 -3.94 14.02
C GLU A 8 8.90 -3.62 12.90
N LYS A 9 8.53 -3.93 11.66
CA LYS A 9 9.35 -3.56 10.51
C LYS A 9 9.52 -2.04 10.40
N ALA A 10 8.45 -1.26 10.58
CA ALA A 10 8.52 0.19 10.54
C ALA A 10 9.35 0.78 11.69
N MET A 11 9.35 0.16 12.86
CA MET A 11 10.19 0.56 14.00
C MET A 11 11.69 0.28 13.76
N GLY A 12 12.04 -0.69 12.91
CA GLY A 12 13.43 -1.05 12.60
C GLY A 12 13.97 -0.54 11.26
N ASP A 13 13.11 -0.12 10.34
CA ASP A 13 13.47 0.28 8.97
C ASP A 13 12.84 1.62 8.61
N ARG A 14 13.68 2.65 8.49
CA ARG A 14 13.25 4.03 8.19
C ARG A 14 12.55 4.17 6.84
N LEU A 15 12.99 3.44 5.81
CA LEU A 15 12.37 3.50 4.48
C LEU A 15 10.99 2.83 4.51
N TYR A 16 10.88 1.73 5.25
CA TYR A 16 9.60 1.09 5.48
C TYR A 16 8.66 1.95 6.32
N ALA A 17 9.17 2.65 7.35
CA ALA A 17 8.41 3.60 8.15
C ALA A 17 7.76 4.69 7.29
N GLN A 18 8.55 5.34 6.42
CA GLN A 18 8.04 6.35 5.48
C GLN A 18 6.97 5.78 4.55
N THR A 19 7.17 4.56 4.06
CA THR A 19 6.19 3.86 3.23
C THR A 19 4.87 3.64 3.98
N LEU A 20 4.93 3.19 5.24
CA LEU A 20 3.75 2.95 6.06
C LEU A 20 3.02 4.26 6.40
N MET A 21 3.76 5.32 6.70
CA MET A 21 3.22 6.67 6.97
C MET A 21 2.48 7.26 5.77
N LYS A 22 3.03 7.13 4.56
CA LYS A 22 2.34 7.52 3.31
C LYS A 22 0.98 6.85 3.20
N ARG A 23 0.91 5.55 3.50
CA ARG A 23 -0.33 4.77 3.45
C ARG A 23 -1.32 5.21 4.53
N TRP A 24 -0.87 5.44 5.77
CA TRP A 24 -1.74 5.97 6.82
C TRP A 24 -2.40 7.29 6.38
N LYS A 25 -1.62 8.21 5.80
CA LYS A 25 -2.16 9.48 5.29
C LYS A 25 -3.17 9.24 4.17
N ARG A 26 -2.85 8.40 3.18
CA ARG A 26 -3.75 8.04 2.06
C ARG A 26 -5.09 7.49 2.54
N HIS A 27 -5.06 6.72 3.63
CA HIS A 27 -6.25 6.14 4.26
C HIS A 27 -6.93 7.06 5.29
N GLY A 28 -6.56 8.34 5.35
CA GLY A 28 -7.22 9.34 6.19
C GLY A 28 -6.96 9.17 7.69
N TYR A 29 -5.87 8.51 8.08
CA TYR A 29 -5.43 8.46 9.47
C TYR A 29 -4.74 9.78 9.83
N ASP A 30 -5.51 10.74 10.34
CA ASP A 30 -4.95 11.89 11.04
C ASP A 30 -4.20 11.47 12.32
N ILE A 31 -3.51 12.44 12.95
CA ILE A 31 -2.70 12.20 14.14
C ILE A 31 -3.53 11.54 15.25
N THR A 32 -4.76 11.99 15.47
CA THR A 32 -5.67 11.47 16.50
C THR A 32 -6.11 10.03 16.20
N LYS A 33 -6.57 9.75 14.98
CA LYS A 33 -6.97 8.42 14.53
C LYS A 33 -5.81 7.44 14.56
N LEU A 34 -4.62 7.90 14.16
CA LEU A 34 -3.41 7.08 14.20
C LEU A 34 -3.08 6.71 15.65
N GLN A 35 -3.04 7.67 16.56
CA GLN A 35 -2.74 7.43 17.98
C GLN A 35 -3.74 6.42 18.58
N ALA A 36 -5.04 6.61 18.31
CA ALA A 36 -6.08 5.68 18.75
C ALA A 36 -5.90 4.25 18.22
N LYS A 37 -5.37 4.09 17.00
CA LYS A 37 -5.04 2.76 16.45
C LYS A 37 -3.78 2.16 17.05
N LEU A 38 -2.71 2.95 17.22
CA LEU A 38 -1.47 2.47 17.81
C LEU A 38 -1.65 2.08 19.29
N ASN A 39 -2.49 2.79 20.03
CA ASN A 39 -2.82 2.45 21.43
C ASN A 39 -3.56 1.11 21.59
N LYS A 40 -4.15 0.58 20.52
CA LYS A 40 -4.79 -0.76 20.50
C LYS A 40 -3.81 -1.87 20.09
N SER A 41 -2.57 -1.52 19.76
CA SER A 41 -1.54 -2.49 19.39
C SER A 41 -1.00 -3.22 20.61
N LYS A 42 -0.58 -4.48 20.41
CA LYS A 42 0.20 -5.23 21.42
C LYS A 42 1.56 -4.58 21.72
N LEU A 43 2.00 -3.66 20.86
CA LEU A 43 3.27 -2.95 20.94
C LEU A 43 3.17 -1.59 21.65
N VAL A 44 2.02 -1.24 22.26
CA VAL A 44 1.79 0.10 22.85
C VAL A 44 2.84 0.50 23.90
N ARG A 45 3.49 -0.46 24.55
CA ARG A 45 4.55 -0.21 25.54
C ARG A 45 5.97 -0.17 24.94
N ASP A 46 6.13 -0.44 23.65
CA ASP A 46 7.42 -0.34 22.97
C ASP A 46 7.72 1.14 22.66
N PRO A 47 8.79 1.72 23.19
CA PRO A 47 9.11 3.13 22.98
C PRO A 47 9.32 3.47 21.49
N ARG A 48 9.78 2.50 20.67
CA ARG A 48 9.97 2.71 19.23
C ARG A 48 8.64 2.94 18.50
N LEU A 49 7.52 2.43 19.04
CA LEU A 49 6.20 2.69 18.47
C LEU A 49 5.79 4.15 18.69
N ASN A 50 6.17 4.71 19.85
CA ASN A 50 5.95 6.11 20.15
C ASN A 50 6.81 7.02 19.25
N ASP A 51 8.07 6.64 19.00
CA ASP A 51 8.93 7.37 18.05
C ASP A 51 8.38 7.35 16.62
N LEU A 52 7.83 6.20 16.19
CA LEU A 52 7.16 6.08 14.90
C LEU A 52 5.96 7.02 14.79
N TYR A 53 5.15 7.12 15.86
CA TYR A 53 4.03 8.06 15.95
C TYR A 53 4.49 9.52 15.88
N HIS A 54 5.47 9.91 16.68
CA HIS A 54 5.97 11.30 16.69
C HIS A 54 6.61 11.70 15.35
N THR A 55 7.31 10.77 14.71
CA THR A 55 7.85 10.97 13.35
C THR A 55 6.72 11.25 12.37
N TYR A 56 5.62 10.47 12.43
CA TYR A 56 4.46 10.72 11.59
C TYR A 56 3.82 12.08 11.88
N ALA A 57 3.63 12.43 13.15
CA ALA A 57 3.02 13.68 13.56
C ALA A 57 3.81 14.91 13.07
N ALA A 58 5.13 14.88 13.18
CA ALA A 58 6.01 15.93 12.65
C ALA A 58 5.92 16.05 11.12
N TRP A 59 5.75 14.91 10.44
CA TRP A 59 5.69 14.84 8.99
C TRP A 59 4.30 15.22 8.44
N PHE A 60 3.22 14.99 9.18
CA PHE A 60 1.82 15.01 8.71
C PHE A 60 1.39 16.23 7.89
N ASN A 61 1.87 17.43 8.25
CA ASN A 61 1.49 18.69 7.60
C ASN A 61 2.40 19.08 6.41
N THR A 62 3.49 18.34 6.17
CA THR A 62 4.54 18.75 5.21
C THR A 62 4.35 18.19 3.79
N LEU A 63 3.31 17.37 3.53
CA LEU A 63 3.25 16.55 2.30
C LEU A 63 1.98 16.62 1.49
N ASP A 64 0.96 17.30 1.99
CA ASP A 64 -0.41 17.07 1.51
C ASP A 64 -0.53 17.22 -0.01
N ASP A 65 0.06 18.27 -0.57
CA ASP A 65 -0.10 18.55 -2.01
C ASP A 65 0.75 17.64 -2.91
N LYS A 66 1.98 17.31 -2.49
CA LYS A 66 2.92 16.57 -3.35
C LYS A 66 2.60 15.08 -3.42
N ILE A 67 2.19 14.47 -2.30
CA ILE A 67 1.79 13.06 -2.31
C ILE A 67 0.48 12.91 -3.07
N ALA A 68 -0.51 13.76 -2.81
CA ALA A 68 -1.80 13.67 -3.47
C ALA A 68 -1.68 13.86 -4.99
N ALA A 69 -0.84 14.79 -5.45
CA ALA A 69 -0.59 14.98 -6.88
C ALA A 69 0.11 13.77 -7.52
N ALA A 70 1.16 13.24 -6.89
CA ALA A 70 1.87 12.06 -7.40
C ALA A 70 0.99 10.80 -7.42
N ASP A 71 0.18 10.59 -6.38
CA ASP A 71 -0.76 9.47 -6.33
C ASP A 71 -1.83 9.60 -7.43
N LYS A 72 -2.42 10.79 -7.62
CA LYS A 72 -3.41 11.02 -8.70
C LYS A 72 -2.85 10.76 -10.09
N ALA A 73 -1.58 11.09 -10.34
CA ALA A 73 -0.92 10.85 -11.62
C ALA A 73 -0.80 9.34 -11.96
N LEU A 74 -0.91 8.45 -10.97
CA LEU A 74 -0.86 7.00 -11.18
C LEU A 74 -2.21 6.36 -11.54
N PHE A 75 -3.30 7.13 -11.53
CA PHE A 75 -4.65 6.63 -11.77
C PHE A 75 -5.39 7.48 -12.82
N VAL A 76 -4.64 8.04 -13.77
CA VAL A 76 -5.21 8.81 -14.88
C VAL A 76 -5.96 7.86 -15.81
N LYS A 77 -7.21 8.20 -16.13
CA LYS A 77 -8.12 7.37 -16.93
C LYS A 77 -7.51 6.86 -18.24
N ALA A 78 -6.77 7.72 -18.96
CA ALA A 78 -6.14 7.33 -20.22
C ALA A 78 -5.12 6.19 -20.04
N ASP A 79 -4.31 6.24 -18.99
CA ASP A 79 -3.33 5.19 -18.68
C ASP A 79 -4.00 3.90 -18.22
N LEU A 80 -5.07 4.02 -17.43
CA LEU A 80 -5.89 2.88 -17.04
C LEU A 80 -6.54 2.19 -18.25
N ASP A 81 -7.15 2.98 -19.15
CA ASP A 81 -7.78 2.47 -20.37
C ASP A 81 -6.77 1.81 -21.31
N ASN A 82 -5.55 2.33 -21.37
CA ASN A 82 -4.47 1.72 -22.12
C ASN A 82 -4.00 0.40 -21.48
N ALA A 83 -3.80 0.39 -20.16
CA ALA A 83 -3.41 -0.80 -19.40
C ALA A 83 -4.46 -1.94 -19.46
N VAL A 84 -5.75 -1.62 -19.60
CA VAL A 84 -6.79 -2.63 -19.83
C VAL A 84 -6.59 -3.37 -21.16
N LYS A 85 -6.11 -2.67 -22.19
CA LYS A 85 -6.00 -3.18 -23.57
C LYS A 85 -4.63 -3.77 -23.88
N ASP A 86 -3.59 -3.26 -23.24
CA ASP A 86 -2.19 -3.60 -23.52
C ASP A 86 -1.48 -4.16 -22.28
N SER A 87 -0.98 -5.39 -22.39
CA SER A 87 -0.32 -6.10 -21.28
C SER A 87 1.03 -5.51 -20.87
N SER A 88 1.74 -4.83 -21.78
CA SER A 88 2.99 -4.14 -21.50
C SER A 88 2.74 -2.84 -20.75
N ALA A 89 1.72 -2.09 -21.17
CA ALA A 89 1.22 -0.91 -20.47
C ALA A 89 0.77 -1.28 -19.05
N ALA A 90 0.01 -2.38 -18.90
CA ALA A 90 -0.40 -2.89 -17.58
C ALA A 90 0.80 -3.17 -16.66
N LYS A 91 1.80 -3.92 -17.15
CA LYS A 91 3.01 -4.22 -16.37
C LYS A 91 3.79 -2.97 -15.98
N THR A 92 3.83 -1.96 -16.85
CA THR A 92 4.46 -0.67 -16.53
C THR A 92 3.71 0.03 -15.40
N LEU A 93 2.39 0.11 -15.49
CA LEU A 93 1.54 0.68 -14.46
C LEU A 93 1.66 -0.07 -13.12
N PHE A 94 1.73 -1.40 -13.14
CA PHE A 94 1.90 -2.21 -11.92
C PHE A 94 3.21 -1.90 -11.19
N ARG A 95 4.32 -1.69 -11.93
CA ARG A 95 5.60 -1.27 -11.34
C ARG A 95 5.51 0.13 -10.75
N GLN A 96 4.79 1.04 -11.40
CA GLN A 96 4.59 2.39 -10.90
C GLN A 96 3.74 2.40 -9.63
N TRP A 97 2.60 1.68 -9.60
CA TRP A 97 1.80 1.47 -8.40
C TRP A 97 2.64 0.89 -7.26
N LYS A 98 3.45 -0.13 -7.57
CA LYS A 98 4.31 -0.74 -6.55
C LYS A 98 5.36 0.23 -6.01
N THR A 99 6.00 1.00 -6.89
CA THR A 99 6.96 2.05 -6.52
C THR A 99 6.30 3.17 -5.70
N GLY A 100 5.05 3.51 -6.02
CA GLY A 100 4.18 4.40 -5.25
C GLY A 100 3.65 3.78 -3.94
N ASN A 101 4.10 2.57 -3.61
CA ASN A 101 3.74 1.81 -2.43
C ASN A 101 2.25 1.46 -2.31
N PHE A 102 1.55 1.29 -3.42
CA PHE A 102 0.20 0.75 -3.42
C PHE A 102 0.25 -0.77 -3.20
N GLU A 103 -0.53 -1.29 -2.25
CA GLU A 103 -0.92 -2.71 -2.15
C GLU A 103 -2.23 -2.94 -2.92
N SER A 104 -2.63 -4.20 -3.07
CA SER A 104 -3.89 -4.55 -3.76
C SER A 104 -5.07 -3.76 -3.23
N ASN A 105 -5.26 -3.70 -1.90
CA ASN A 105 -6.38 -2.96 -1.31
C ASN A 105 -6.32 -1.45 -1.61
N ASP A 106 -5.11 -0.86 -1.64
CA ASP A 106 -4.96 0.56 -2.00
C ASP A 106 -5.45 0.80 -3.44
N VAL A 107 -5.09 -0.07 -4.37
CA VAL A 107 -5.52 0.01 -5.78
C VAL A 107 -7.03 -0.22 -5.91
N PHE A 108 -7.58 -1.20 -5.21
CA PHE A 108 -9.01 -1.50 -5.21
C PHE A 108 -9.84 -0.28 -4.79
N GLU A 109 -9.49 0.31 -3.64
CA GLU A 109 -10.18 1.49 -3.11
C GLU A 109 -10.01 2.70 -4.03
N THR A 110 -8.81 2.91 -4.58
CA THR A 110 -8.53 4.07 -5.48
C THR A 110 -9.28 3.98 -6.80
N LEU A 111 -9.41 2.77 -7.37
CA LEU A 111 -10.19 2.54 -8.59
C LEU A 111 -11.70 2.65 -8.36
N GLY A 112 -12.16 2.67 -7.10
CA GLY A 112 -13.58 2.75 -6.76
C GLY A 112 -14.38 1.54 -7.25
N LEU A 113 -13.73 0.37 -7.39
CA LEU A 113 -14.33 -0.84 -7.93
C LEU A 113 -15.52 -1.28 -7.08
N LYS A 114 -16.65 -1.50 -7.73
CA LYS A 114 -17.82 -2.17 -7.13
C LYS A 114 -17.88 -3.59 -7.67
N THR A 115 -18.40 -4.52 -6.88
CA THR A 115 -18.48 -5.92 -7.29
C THR A 115 -19.41 -6.06 -8.51
N GLY A 116 -18.86 -6.49 -9.65
CA GLY A 116 -19.62 -6.77 -10.89
C GLY A 116 -19.06 -6.06 -12.12
N ASP A 117 -18.35 -6.83 -12.95
CA ASP A 117 -17.87 -6.58 -14.32
C ASP A 117 -17.62 -5.12 -14.75
N ASP A 118 -16.56 -4.52 -14.21
CA ASP A 118 -15.94 -3.33 -14.77
C ASP A 118 -14.55 -3.69 -15.37
N ALA A 119 -14.12 -2.95 -16.41
CA ALA A 119 -12.85 -3.22 -17.08
C ALA A 119 -11.62 -3.08 -16.14
N TYR A 120 -11.76 -2.33 -15.05
CA TYR A 120 -10.71 -2.10 -14.07
C TYR A 120 -10.65 -3.22 -13.01
N ASP A 121 -11.69 -4.01 -12.81
CA ASP A 121 -11.70 -5.21 -11.97
C ASP A 121 -10.75 -6.27 -12.56
N LYS A 122 -10.77 -6.43 -13.89
CA LYS A 122 -9.79 -7.27 -14.58
C LYS A 122 -8.36 -6.74 -14.40
N LEU A 123 -8.15 -5.43 -14.54
CA LEU A 123 -6.83 -4.81 -14.34
C LEU A 123 -6.35 -5.00 -12.89
N TYR A 124 -7.24 -4.86 -11.91
CA TYR A 124 -6.98 -5.10 -10.50
C TYR A 124 -6.61 -6.56 -10.20
N LYS A 125 -7.37 -7.53 -10.71
CA LYS A 125 -7.06 -8.97 -10.57
C LYS A 125 -5.71 -9.33 -11.19
N ASN A 126 -5.39 -8.72 -12.33
CA ASN A 126 -4.07 -8.85 -12.95
C ASN A 126 -2.97 -8.27 -12.07
N TYR A 127 -3.21 -7.13 -11.43
CA TYR A 127 -2.27 -6.54 -10.48
C TYR A 127 -2.05 -7.42 -9.24
N MET A 128 -3.12 -8.00 -8.67
CA MET A 128 -3.01 -8.97 -7.56
C MET A 128 -2.15 -10.17 -7.96
N SER A 129 -2.39 -10.73 -9.14
CA SER A 129 -1.62 -11.86 -9.66
C SER A 129 -0.15 -11.48 -9.84
N TRP A 130 0.12 -10.30 -10.38
CA TRP A 130 1.48 -9.77 -10.51
C TRP A 130 2.16 -9.56 -9.16
N LEU A 131 1.46 -9.06 -8.15
CA LEU A 131 1.97 -8.96 -6.78
C LEU A 131 2.31 -10.32 -6.19
N ASN A 132 1.48 -11.34 -6.40
CA ASN A 132 1.74 -12.69 -5.89
C ASN A 132 2.99 -13.33 -6.52
N VAL A 133 3.29 -13.01 -7.79
CA VAL A 133 4.50 -13.50 -8.46
C VAL A 133 5.75 -12.74 -8.02
N HIS A 134 5.70 -11.40 -7.97
CA HIS A 134 6.89 -10.57 -7.77
C HIS A 134 7.14 -10.17 -6.31
N TYR A 135 6.10 -10.18 -5.48
CA TYR A 135 6.13 -9.81 -4.06
C TYR A 135 5.30 -10.78 -3.20
N PRO A 136 5.49 -12.11 -3.31
CA PRO A 136 4.69 -13.08 -2.57
C PRO A 136 4.83 -12.85 -1.07
N ASP A 137 3.71 -12.89 -0.36
CA ASP A 137 3.72 -12.93 1.09
C ASP A 137 4.30 -14.26 1.61
N LYS A 138 4.57 -14.36 2.92
CA LYS A 138 5.15 -15.57 3.51
C LYS A 138 4.30 -16.82 3.23
N ALA A 139 2.97 -16.70 3.21
CA ALA A 139 2.06 -17.82 2.96
C ALA A 139 2.14 -18.30 1.50
N THR A 140 2.17 -17.37 0.55
CA THR A 140 2.34 -17.64 -0.88
C THR A 140 3.72 -18.22 -1.16
N LYS A 141 4.78 -17.71 -0.51
CA LYS A 141 6.12 -18.30 -0.57
C LYS A 141 6.18 -19.73 0.00
N ALA A 142 5.39 -20.01 1.05
CA ALA A 142 5.35 -21.33 1.66
C ALA A 142 4.62 -22.35 0.77
N LEU A 143 3.50 -21.95 0.13
CA LEU A 143 2.76 -22.78 -0.81
C LEU A 143 3.55 -23.08 -2.09
N ALA A 144 4.22 -22.08 -2.67
CA ALA A 144 5.05 -22.28 -3.86
C ALA A 144 6.21 -23.28 -3.62
N ARG A 145 6.76 -23.31 -2.40
CA ARG A 145 7.80 -24.28 -2.02
C ARG A 145 7.28 -25.70 -1.82
N GLN A 146 5.97 -25.87 -1.61
CA GLN A 146 5.33 -27.18 -1.46
C GLN A 146 4.91 -27.78 -2.79
N SER A 147 4.70 -26.96 -3.84
CA SER A 147 4.37 -27.44 -5.19
C SER A 147 5.57 -27.88 -6.03
N ASP A 148 6.79 -27.60 -5.56
CA ASP A 148 8.05 -27.97 -6.21
C ASP A 148 8.69 -29.26 -5.60
N LEU A 149 7.93 -30.01 -4.78
CA LEU A 149 8.29 -31.29 -4.16
C LEU A 149 7.31 -32.38 -4.58
#